data_AF-J3CEE1-F1
#
_entry.id   AF-J3CEE1-F1
#
_cell.length_a   1.000
_cell.length_b   1.000
_cell.length_c   1.000
_cell.angle_alpha   90.00
_cell.angle_beta   90.00
_cell.angle_gamma   90.00
#
_symmetry.space_group_name_H-M   'P 1'
#
loop_
_entity.id
_entity.type
_entity.pdbx_description
1 polymer ?
#
loop_
_entity_poly.entity_id
_entity_poly.type
_entity_poly.pdbx_seq_one_letter_code
_entity_poly.pdbx_strand_id
1 'polypeptide(L)'
;MYTKFHYILLIFALCFFGCKKEEKTDSYFKVRKTLEKVLEDDQKYRQQATTDWWKEQGKLDRKNIKIVTKIIDSLGWLGKDKIGKDANLALFIAIQHADKLSTMEKYLPMLKEAANKGNAEKGQAAYLIDRVELLNKRKQIYGTQYSIKENGTAFIENLIDSANVNSRRKSMDLYPIEKYIRMIDSSNSVENTQKIR
;
A
#
# COMPACT_ATOMS: atom_id res chain seq x y z
N MET A 1 70.24 -45.85 31.20
CA MET A 1 69.55 -44.64 30.69
C MET A 1 68.06 -44.93 30.69
N TYR A 2 67.32 -44.39 31.66
CA TYR A 2 65.86 -44.51 31.76
C TYR A 2 65.22 -43.12 31.57
N THR A 3 64.25 -43.02 30.67
CA THR A 3 63.33 -41.87 30.55
C THR A 3 61.96 -42.44 30.19
N LYS A 4 61.08 -42.66 31.18
CA LYS A 4 59.85 -41.90 31.53
C LYS A 4 59.12 -41.23 30.35
N PHE A 5 57.81 -41.44 30.22
CA PHE A 5 56.72 -40.46 29.97
C PHE A 5 55.39 -41.25 29.87
N HIS A 6 54.55 -41.32 30.91
CA HIS A 6 53.48 -40.37 31.36
C HIS A 6 52.21 -40.38 30.49
N TYR A 7 51.13 -40.87 31.12
CA TYR A 7 49.73 -40.83 30.71
C TYR A 7 49.28 -39.40 30.37
N ILE A 8 48.59 -39.22 29.25
CA ILE A 8 47.85 -37.98 28.94
C ILE A 8 46.35 -38.32 28.92
N LEU A 9 45.65 -37.74 29.89
CA LEU A 9 44.21 -37.71 30.07
C LEU A 9 43.61 -36.71 29.06
N LEU A 10 42.72 -37.18 28.17
CA LEU A 10 41.97 -36.34 27.23
C LEU A 10 40.87 -35.59 27.99
N ILE A 11 41.06 -34.29 28.23
CA ILE A 11 40.04 -33.39 28.77
C ILE A 11 39.17 -32.87 27.62
N PHE A 12 37.90 -33.29 27.61
CA PHE A 12 36.84 -32.74 26.75
C PHE A 12 36.51 -31.31 27.21
N ALA A 13 37.03 -30.30 26.52
CA ALA A 13 36.59 -28.93 26.69
C ALA A 13 35.31 -28.71 25.86
N LEU A 14 34.15 -28.87 26.50
CA LEU A 14 32.86 -28.39 25.99
C LEU A 14 32.86 -26.86 25.99
N CYS A 15 33.35 -26.27 24.89
CA CYS A 15 33.11 -24.86 24.60
C CYS A 15 31.62 -24.68 24.29
N PHE A 16 30.84 -24.32 25.30
CA PHE A 16 29.54 -23.68 25.09
C PHE A 16 29.79 -22.34 24.38
N PHE A 17 29.80 -22.36 23.05
CA PHE A 17 29.56 -21.16 22.26
C PHE A 17 28.11 -20.75 22.51
N GLY A 18 27.92 -19.90 23.51
CA GLY A 18 26.69 -19.13 23.69
C GLY A 18 26.49 -18.23 22.47
N CYS A 19 25.76 -18.73 21.49
CA CYS A 19 25.17 -17.92 20.43
C CYS A 19 24.18 -16.95 21.09
N LYS A 20 24.64 -15.78 21.55
CA LYS A 20 23.76 -14.64 21.74
C LYS A 20 23.25 -14.27 20.35
N LYS A 21 22.03 -14.71 20.04
CA LYS A 21 21.24 -14.19 18.92
C LYS A 21 21.18 -12.68 19.12
N GLU A 22 21.91 -11.94 18.30
CA GLU A 22 21.82 -10.49 18.26
C GLU A 22 20.38 -10.15 17.86
N GLU A 23 19.59 -9.72 18.83
CA GLU A 23 18.22 -9.28 18.62
C GLU A 23 18.31 -8.00 17.78
N LYS A 24 18.19 -8.14 16.45
CA LYS A 24 18.07 -7.01 15.53
C LYS A 24 16.89 -6.18 16.00
N THR A 25 17.17 -5.09 16.71
CA THR A 25 16.19 -4.04 16.98
C THR A 25 15.63 -3.61 15.63
N ASP A 26 14.34 -3.88 15.42
CA ASP A 26 13.65 -3.49 14.20
C ASP A 26 13.61 -1.97 14.13
N SER A 27 14.59 -1.41 13.40
CA SER A 27 14.82 0.03 13.24
C SER A 27 13.55 0.77 12.79
N TYR A 28 12.60 0.07 12.16
CA TYR A 28 11.36 0.63 11.68
C TYR A 28 10.13 0.22 12.49
N PHE A 29 10.27 -0.45 13.63
CA PHE A 29 9.14 -0.92 14.43
C PHE A 29 8.12 0.20 14.73
N LYS A 30 8.60 1.36 15.20
CA LYS A 30 7.74 2.52 15.49
C LYS A 30 7.08 3.09 14.24
N VAL A 31 7.81 3.11 13.11
CA VAL A 31 7.28 3.57 11.81
C VAL A 31 6.19 2.61 11.32
N ARG A 32 6.44 1.30 11.38
CA ARG A 32 5.46 0.26 11.06
C ARG A 32 4.19 0.43 11.89
N LYS A 33 4.29 0.50 13.22
CA LYS A 33 3.12 0.68 14.10
C LYS A 33 2.35 1.97 13.82
N THR A 34 3.06 3.05 13.49
CA THR A 34 2.42 4.31 13.11
C THR A 34 1.64 4.17 11.80
N LEU A 35 2.21 3.52 10.80
CA LEU A 35 1.59 3.32 9.49
C LEU A 35 0.45 2.31 9.51
N GLU A 36 0.56 1.24 10.29
CA GLU A 36 -0.57 0.32 10.57
C GLU A 36 -1.75 1.11 11.15
N LYS A 37 -1.49 2.04 12.08
CA LYS A 37 -2.56 2.90 12.62
C LYS A 37 -3.15 3.86 11.58
N VAL A 38 -2.33 4.37 10.66
CA VAL A 38 -2.79 5.18 9.52
C VAL A 38 -3.74 4.37 8.65
N LEU A 39 -3.43 3.11 8.34
CA LEU A 39 -4.31 2.23 7.57
C LEU A 39 -5.65 2.00 8.27
N GLU A 40 -5.64 1.72 9.57
CA GLU A 40 -6.89 1.61 10.35
C GLU A 40 -7.73 2.89 10.30
N ASP A 41 -7.10 4.06 10.51
CA ASP A 41 -7.78 5.35 10.48
C ASP A 41 -8.32 5.66 9.06
N ASP A 42 -7.61 5.27 8.00
CA ASP A 42 -8.05 5.44 6.62
C ASP A 42 -9.30 4.62 6.29
N GLN A 43 -9.43 3.42 6.84
CA GLN A 43 -10.55 2.50 6.52
C GLN A 43 -11.76 2.68 7.45
N LYS A 44 -11.57 3.34 8.60
CA LYS A 44 -12.53 3.38 9.72
C LYS A 44 -13.97 3.72 9.33
N TYR A 45 -14.18 4.74 8.50
CA TYR A 45 -15.52 5.19 8.12
C TYR A 45 -15.90 4.87 6.67
N ARG A 46 -14.94 4.46 5.83
CA ARG A 46 -15.17 4.17 4.41
C ARG A 46 -16.09 2.96 4.17
N GLN A 47 -16.24 2.10 5.16
CA GLN A 47 -17.12 0.92 5.13
C GLN A 47 -18.48 1.15 5.81
N GLN A 48 -18.75 2.37 6.30
CA GLN A 48 -19.97 2.66 7.07
C GLN A 48 -21.05 3.27 6.18
N ALA A 49 -22.27 2.75 6.30
CA ALA A 49 -23.45 3.26 5.58
C ALA A 49 -24.13 4.45 6.29
N THR A 50 -23.38 5.29 7.00
CA THR A 50 -23.94 6.44 7.74
C THR A 50 -23.99 7.70 6.87
N THR A 51 -24.99 8.54 7.07
CA THR A 51 -25.02 9.90 6.54
C THR A 51 -23.82 10.67 7.13
N ASP A 52 -23.05 11.36 6.28
CA ASP A 52 -21.87 12.16 6.65
C ASP A 52 -20.54 11.44 7.01
N TRP A 53 -20.39 10.13 6.73
CA TRP A 53 -19.13 9.40 6.93
C TRP A 53 -17.90 10.13 6.34
N TRP A 54 -18.09 10.82 5.20
CA TRP A 54 -17.05 11.56 4.49
C TRP A 54 -16.46 12.73 5.29
N LYS A 55 -17.22 13.36 6.19
CA LYS A 55 -16.74 14.48 7.03
C LYS A 55 -15.74 13.98 8.05
N GLU A 56 -16.09 12.90 8.76
CA GLU A 56 -15.22 12.28 9.75
C GLU A 56 -14.01 11.61 9.09
N GLN A 57 -14.22 10.94 7.95
CA GLN A 57 -13.14 10.38 7.17
C GLN A 57 -12.16 11.47 6.70
N GLY A 58 -12.67 12.60 6.20
CA GLY A 58 -11.82 13.71 5.76
C GLY A 58 -10.94 14.31 6.88
N LYS A 59 -11.38 14.26 8.14
CA LYS A 59 -10.53 14.65 9.29
C LYS A 59 -9.36 13.67 9.46
N LEU A 60 -9.63 12.36 9.36
CA LEU A 60 -8.61 11.32 9.44
C LEU A 60 -7.65 11.39 8.24
N ASP A 61 -8.15 11.59 7.02
CA ASP A 61 -7.33 11.72 5.82
C ASP A 61 -6.32 12.88 5.95
N ARG A 62 -6.77 14.05 6.43
CA ARG A 62 -5.90 15.21 6.70
C ARG A 62 -4.87 14.97 7.80
N LYS A 63 -5.18 14.14 8.80
CA LYS A 63 -4.23 13.72 9.84
C LYS A 63 -3.22 12.73 9.26
N ASN A 64 -3.70 11.72 8.55
CA ASN A 64 -2.92 10.64 7.97
C ASN A 64 -1.90 11.16 6.97
N ILE A 65 -2.31 12.07 6.07
CA ILE A 65 -1.38 12.63 5.09
C ILE A 65 -0.24 13.42 5.75
N LYS A 66 -0.49 14.15 6.85
CA LYS A 66 0.58 14.84 7.61
C LYS A 66 1.58 13.87 8.22
N ILE A 67 1.13 12.70 8.67
CA ILE A 67 2.00 11.66 9.23
C ILE A 67 2.84 11.01 8.12
N VAL A 68 2.17 10.56 7.06
CA VAL A 68 2.79 9.84 5.95
C VAL A 68 3.79 10.71 5.20
N THR A 69 3.45 11.96 4.91
CA THR A 69 4.37 12.90 4.24
C THR A 69 5.64 13.15 5.05
N LYS A 70 5.55 13.31 6.37
CA LYS A 70 6.74 13.43 7.24
C LYS A 70 7.64 12.19 7.16
N ILE A 71 7.06 10.99 7.14
CA ILE A 71 7.80 9.73 7.03
C ILE A 71 8.48 9.65 5.67
N ILE A 72 7.74 9.89 4.59
CA ILE A 72 8.24 9.80 3.21
C ILE A 72 9.32 10.86 2.95
N ASP A 73 9.11 12.10 3.37
CA ASP A 73 10.09 13.19 3.21
C ASP A 73 11.39 12.91 3.98
N SER A 74 11.34 12.13 5.07
CA SER A 74 12.51 11.82 5.91
C SER A 74 13.23 10.52 5.53
N LEU A 75 12.49 9.49 5.13
CA LEU A 75 12.98 8.12 4.96
C LEU A 75 12.84 7.58 3.53
N GLY A 76 12.20 8.35 2.64
CA GLY A 76 11.77 7.89 1.33
C GLY A 76 10.64 6.86 1.42
N TRP A 77 10.36 6.21 0.29
CA TRP A 77 9.37 5.14 0.23
C TRP A 77 9.93 3.81 0.76
N LEU A 78 9.58 3.47 2.00
CA LEU A 78 10.00 2.21 2.61
C LEU A 78 9.22 1.02 2.03
N GLY A 79 9.95 0.02 1.52
CA GLY A 79 9.36 -1.21 0.99
C GLY A 79 8.77 -2.12 2.07
N LYS A 80 7.83 -2.99 1.65
CA LYS A 80 7.15 -3.96 2.51
C LYS A 80 8.10 -4.89 3.28
N ASP A 81 9.31 -5.16 2.77
CA ASP A 81 10.29 -6.01 3.47
C ASP A 81 10.86 -5.34 4.72
N LYS A 82 10.79 -4.00 4.80
CA LYS A 82 11.21 -3.21 5.98
C LYS A 82 10.06 -2.96 6.93
N ILE A 83 8.89 -2.58 6.40
CA ILE A 83 7.78 -2.09 7.23
C ILE A 83 6.56 -3.00 7.25
N GLY A 84 6.54 -4.11 6.50
CA GLY A 84 5.36 -4.95 6.35
C GLY A 84 4.41 -4.45 5.25
N LYS A 85 3.50 -5.32 4.82
CA LYS A 85 2.55 -5.04 3.72
C LYS A 85 1.58 -3.92 4.07
N ASP A 86 0.97 -3.99 5.24
CA ASP A 86 -0.07 -3.04 5.69
C ASP A 86 0.48 -1.63 5.84
N ALA A 87 1.66 -1.49 6.46
CA ALA A 87 2.33 -0.21 6.59
C ALA A 87 2.74 0.38 5.23
N ASN A 88 3.20 -0.46 4.29
CA ASN A 88 3.53 -0.01 2.94
C ASN A 88 2.28 0.41 2.15
N LEU A 89 1.18 -0.33 2.29
CA LEU A 89 -0.12 0.05 1.75
C LEU A 89 -0.55 1.42 2.31
N ALA A 90 -0.40 1.64 3.62
CA ALA A 90 -0.75 2.88 4.30
C ALA A 90 -0.09 4.13 3.69
N LEU A 91 1.18 4.01 3.24
CA LEU A 91 1.87 5.08 2.52
C LEU A 91 1.10 5.49 1.27
N PHE A 92 0.67 4.51 0.48
CA PHE A 92 -0.07 4.74 -0.76
C PHE A 92 -1.47 5.31 -0.51
N ILE A 93 -2.30 4.66 0.30
CA ILE A 93 -3.70 5.07 0.47
C ILE A 93 -3.82 6.48 1.09
N ALA A 94 -2.91 6.87 1.99
CA ALA A 94 -2.92 8.23 2.53
C ALA A 94 -2.65 9.28 1.43
N ILE A 95 -1.74 9.00 0.48
CA ILE A 95 -1.48 9.87 -0.67
C ILE A 95 -2.66 9.85 -1.66
N GLN A 96 -3.19 8.67 -1.98
CA GLN A 96 -4.34 8.48 -2.89
C GLN A 96 -5.58 9.28 -2.42
N HIS A 97 -5.76 9.37 -1.10
CA HIS A 97 -6.87 10.06 -0.45
C HIS A 97 -6.51 11.47 0.04
N ALA A 98 -5.35 12.02 -0.36
CA ALA A 98 -5.00 13.40 -0.01
C ALA A 98 -6.08 14.39 -0.48
N ASP A 99 -6.30 15.46 0.29
CA ASP A 99 -7.28 16.51 -0.01
C ASP A 99 -6.84 17.43 -1.16
N LYS A 100 -5.53 17.53 -1.41
CA LYS A 100 -4.95 18.43 -2.41
C LYS A 100 -4.30 17.65 -3.56
N LEU A 101 -4.65 18.01 -4.79
CA LEU A 101 -4.00 17.53 -6.01
C LEU A 101 -2.49 17.74 -5.97
N SER A 102 -2.02 18.90 -5.53
CA SER A 102 -0.59 19.21 -5.45
C SER A 102 0.20 18.25 -4.53
N THR A 103 -0.45 17.69 -3.51
CA THR A 103 0.16 16.64 -2.68
C THR A 103 0.34 15.35 -3.50
N MET A 104 -0.69 14.92 -4.23
CA MET A 104 -0.61 13.73 -5.08
C MET A 104 0.48 13.89 -6.14
N GLU A 105 0.53 15.05 -6.80
CA GLU A 105 1.53 15.36 -7.81
C GLU A 105 2.95 15.37 -7.25
N LYS A 106 3.16 15.92 -6.03
CA LYS A 106 4.46 15.93 -5.35
C LYS A 106 5.02 14.50 -5.16
N TYR A 107 4.19 13.56 -4.71
CA TYR A 107 4.66 12.21 -4.34
C TYR A 107 4.54 11.17 -5.47
N LEU A 108 3.81 11.47 -6.54
CA LEU A 108 3.65 10.55 -7.66
C LEU A 108 4.99 10.08 -8.28
N PRO A 109 5.99 10.94 -8.53
CA PRO A 109 7.30 10.50 -9.02
C PRO A 109 7.97 9.47 -8.09
N MET A 110 7.87 9.67 -6.78
CA MET A 110 8.46 8.77 -5.79
C MET A 110 7.73 7.42 -5.73
N LEU A 111 6.39 7.41 -5.82
CA LEU A 111 5.62 6.17 -5.92
C LEU A 111 5.96 5.39 -7.19
N LYS A 112 6.13 6.08 -8.33
CA LYS A 112 6.56 5.44 -9.59
C LYS A 112 7.93 4.79 -9.44
N GLU A 113 8.88 5.48 -8.83
CA GLU A 113 10.21 4.94 -8.56
C GLU A 113 10.16 3.75 -7.58
N ALA A 114 9.36 3.86 -6.52
CA ALA A 114 9.17 2.78 -5.56
C ALA A 114 8.57 1.54 -6.22
N ALA A 115 7.57 1.70 -7.09
CA ALA A 115 6.97 0.61 -7.85
C ALA A 115 7.99 -0.06 -8.80
N ASN A 116 8.80 0.73 -9.50
CA ASN A 116 9.87 0.21 -10.36
C ASN A 116 10.92 -0.60 -9.57
N LYS A 117 11.19 -0.22 -8.32
CA LYS A 117 12.10 -0.93 -7.41
C LYS A 117 11.43 -2.09 -6.64
N GLY A 118 10.14 -2.34 -6.83
CA GLY A 118 9.39 -3.36 -6.09
C GLY A 118 9.06 -3.00 -4.63
N ASN A 119 9.29 -1.75 -4.24
CA ASN A 119 8.96 -1.21 -2.91
C ASN A 119 7.52 -0.72 -2.79
N ALA A 120 6.79 -0.63 -3.89
CA ALA A 120 5.35 -0.40 -3.94
C ALA A 120 4.74 -1.31 -5.02
N GLU A 121 3.43 -1.54 -5.00
CA GLU A 121 2.80 -2.31 -6.06
C GLU A 121 2.62 -1.45 -7.31
N LYS A 122 2.87 -1.98 -8.51
CA LYS A 122 2.67 -1.23 -9.75
C LYS A 122 1.24 -0.73 -9.89
N GLY A 123 0.26 -1.55 -9.51
CA GLY A 123 -1.14 -1.16 -9.49
C GLY A 123 -1.40 0.13 -8.70
N GLN A 124 -0.73 0.32 -7.55
CA GLN A 124 -0.87 1.54 -6.75
C GLN A 124 -0.41 2.78 -7.53
N ALA A 125 0.69 2.68 -8.27
CA ALA A 125 1.13 3.77 -9.15
C ALA A 125 0.10 4.06 -10.26
N ALA A 126 -0.48 3.03 -10.88
CA ALA A 126 -1.54 3.22 -11.88
C ALA A 126 -2.77 3.93 -11.31
N TYR A 127 -3.18 3.59 -10.09
CA TYR A 127 -4.29 4.24 -9.38
C TYR A 127 -4.05 5.73 -9.14
N LEU A 128 -2.85 6.10 -8.65
CA LEU A 128 -2.54 7.50 -8.40
C LEU A 128 -2.38 8.30 -9.70
N ILE A 129 -1.83 7.68 -10.75
CA ILE A 129 -1.72 8.29 -12.08
C ILE A 129 -3.11 8.68 -12.58
N ASP A 130 -4.05 7.75 -12.68
CA ASP A 130 -5.38 8.06 -13.22
C ASP A 130 -6.14 9.07 -12.36
N ARG A 131 -5.96 9.02 -11.03
CA ARG A 131 -6.52 10.01 -10.09
C ARG A 131 -6.01 11.42 -10.41
N VAL A 132 -4.69 11.58 -10.57
CA VAL A 132 -4.05 12.85 -10.93
C VAL A 132 -4.48 13.34 -12.31
N GLU A 133 -4.59 12.43 -13.29
CA GLU A 133 -5.06 12.77 -14.64
C GLU A 133 -6.49 13.30 -14.62
N LEU A 134 -7.42 12.62 -13.96
CA LEU A 134 -8.81 13.06 -13.88
C LEU A 134 -8.96 14.39 -13.12
N LEU A 135 -8.24 14.57 -12.01
CA LEU A 135 -8.27 15.83 -11.26
C LEU A 135 -7.73 17.00 -12.09
N ASN A 136 -6.79 16.73 -12.99
CA ASN A 136 -6.31 17.67 -14.01
C ASN A 136 -7.18 17.76 -15.26
N LYS A 137 -8.38 17.17 -15.27
CA LYS A 137 -9.31 17.15 -16.42
C LYS A 137 -8.74 16.46 -17.67
N ARG A 138 -7.78 15.56 -17.49
CA ARG A 138 -7.20 14.71 -18.53
C ARG A 138 -7.82 13.30 -18.49
N LYS A 139 -7.48 12.49 -19.49
CA LYS A 139 -7.99 11.12 -19.63
C LYS A 139 -7.19 10.13 -18.79
N GLN A 140 -7.87 9.13 -18.25
CA GLN A 140 -7.27 7.98 -17.58
C GLN A 140 -6.44 7.16 -18.57
N ILE A 141 -5.35 6.59 -18.07
CA ILE A 141 -4.43 5.74 -18.82
C ILE A 141 -4.80 4.27 -18.63
N TYR A 142 -5.10 3.88 -17.38
CA TYR A 142 -5.32 2.49 -16.99
C TYR A 142 -6.77 2.16 -16.66
N GLY A 143 -7.63 3.16 -16.43
CA GLY A 143 -9.04 2.98 -16.11
C GLY A 143 -9.24 2.42 -14.71
N THR A 144 -8.55 2.99 -13.73
CA THR A 144 -8.63 2.58 -12.32
C THR A 144 -9.65 3.37 -11.50
N GLN A 145 -10.12 4.52 -12.01
CA GLN A 145 -11.17 5.31 -11.38
C GLN A 145 -12.49 5.02 -12.10
N TYR A 146 -13.52 4.67 -11.33
CA TYR A 146 -14.85 4.33 -11.83
C TYR A 146 -15.90 5.31 -11.31
N SER A 147 -16.96 5.44 -12.10
CA SER A 147 -18.21 6.10 -11.74
C SER A 147 -19.29 5.03 -11.61
N ILE A 148 -20.35 5.33 -10.85
CA ILE A 148 -21.51 4.45 -10.69
C ILE A 148 -22.69 5.11 -11.41
N LYS A 149 -23.37 4.36 -12.28
CA LYS A 149 -24.61 4.79 -12.94
C LYS A 149 -25.77 4.78 -11.96
N GLU A 150 -26.88 5.42 -12.32
CA GLU A 150 -28.12 5.41 -11.52
C GLU A 150 -28.62 4.00 -11.20
N ASN A 151 -28.43 3.04 -12.10
CA ASN A 151 -28.80 1.64 -11.89
C ASN A 151 -27.80 0.85 -11.02
N GLY A 152 -26.79 1.50 -10.44
CA GLY A 152 -25.79 0.89 -9.57
C GLY A 152 -24.61 0.22 -10.28
N THR A 153 -24.59 0.19 -11.61
CA THR A 153 -23.49 -0.44 -12.38
C THR A 153 -22.28 0.49 -12.51
N ALA A 154 -21.09 -0.07 -12.35
CA ALA A 154 -19.83 0.63 -12.49
C ALA A 154 -19.44 0.83 -13.97
N PHE A 155 -18.82 1.97 -14.26
CA PHE A 155 -18.28 2.25 -15.58
C PHE A 155 -17.04 3.15 -15.49
N ILE A 156 -16.20 3.11 -16.53
CA ILE A 156 -14.95 3.88 -16.62
C ILE A 156 -15.14 5.01 -17.61
N GLU A 157 -14.97 6.24 -17.15
CA GLU A 157 -15.08 7.45 -17.97
C GLU A 157 -13.70 7.95 -18.43
N ASN A 158 -13.69 8.71 -19.53
CA ASN A 158 -12.50 9.46 -19.98
C ASN A 158 -11.25 8.60 -20.13
N LEU A 159 -11.36 7.40 -20.70
CA LEU A 159 -10.23 6.49 -20.92
C LEU A 159 -9.53 6.79 -22.26
N ILE A 160 -8.20 6.84 -22.28
CA ILE A 160 -7.45 6.85 -23.55
C ILE A 160 -7.53 5.47 -24.18
N ASP A 161 -7.65 5.40 -25.51
CA ASP A 161 -7.47 4.17 -26.31
C ASP A 161 -7.98 2.90 -25.61
N SER A 162 -9.30 2.77 -25.53
CA SER A 162 -9.96 1.67 -24.82
C SER A 162 -9.63 0.31 -25.43
N ALA A 163 -9.34 0.24 -26.73
CA ALA A 163 -8.98 -1.00 -27.42
C ALA A 163 -7.70 -1.65 -26.86
N ASN A 164 -6.71 -0.84 -26.46
CA ASN A 164 -5.43 -1.35 -25.94
C ASN A 164 -5.26 -1.20 -24.42
N VAL A 165 -6.34 -0.87 -23.67
CA VAL A 165 -6.24 -0.64 -22.23
C VAL A 165 -5.73 -1.86 -21.47
N ASN A 166 -6.13 -3.07 -21.86
CA ASN A 166 -5.73 -4.29 -21.19
C ASN A 166 -4.22 -4.58 -21.31
N SER A 167 -3.57 -4.14 -22.40
CA SER A 167 -2.12 -4.20 -22.53
C SER A 167 -1.42 -3.29 -21.51
N ARG A 168 -1.91 -2.06 -21.32
CA ARG A 168 -1.40 -1.12 -20.29
C ARG A 168 -1.70 -1.59 -18.87
N ARG A 169 -2.87 -2.18 -18.63
CA ARG A 169 -3.24 -2.75 -17.32
C ARG A 169 -2.34 -3.92 -16.96
N LYS A 170 -2.05 -4.80 -17.92
CA LYS A 170 -1.12 -5.92 -17.73
C LYS A 170 0.29 -5.46 -17.35
N SER A 171 0.82 -4.38 -17.93
CA SER A 171 2.15 -3.87 -17.55
C SER A 171 2.21 -3.32 -16.11
N MET A 172 1.06 -3.01 -15.52
CA MET A 172 0.91 -2.52 -14.15
C MET A 172 0.37 -3.58 -13.18
N ASP A 173 0.40 -4.85 -13.58
CA ASP A 173 -0.08 -5.99 -12.79
C ASP A 173 -1.57 -5.88 -12.40
N LEU A 174 -2.37 -5.16 -13.21
CA LEU A 174 -3.81 -5.00 -13.02
C LEU A 174 -4.60 -6.07 -13.78
N TYR A 175 -5.75 -6.48 -13.22
CA TYR A 175 -6.71 -7.32 -13.94
C TYR A 175 -7.21 -6.64 -15.22
N PRO A 176 -7.62 -7.41 -16.26
CA PRO A 176 -8.35 -6.85 -17.39
C PRO A 176 -9.54 -5.99 -16.94
N ILE A 177 -9.83 -4.92 -17.67
CA ILE A 177 -10.82 -3.90 -17.29
C ILE A 177 -12.22 -4.49 -17.11
N GLU A 178 -12.58 -5.50 -17.90
CA GLU A 178 -13.86 -6.20 -17.81
C GLU A 178 -13.98 -7.00 -16.50
N LYS A 179 -12.87 -7.65 -16.08
CA LYS A 179 -12.84 -8.35 -14.80
C LYS A 179 -12.91 -7.36 -13.64
N TYR A 180 -12.22 -6.22 -13.75
CA TYR A 180 -12.23 -5.17 -12.75
C TYR A 180 -13.65 -4.60 -12.54
N ILE A 181 -14.35 -4.24 -13.61
CA ILE A 181 -15.74 -3.75 -13.55
C ILE A 181 -16.66 -4.79 -12.88
N ARG A 182 -16.57 -6.07 -13.27
CA ARG A 182 -17.35 -7.14 -12.63
C ARG A 182 -17.10 -7.28 -11.13
N MET A 183 -15.85 -7.10 -10.68
CA MET A 183 -15.52 -7.14 -9.25
C MET A 183 -16.21 -6.01 -8.48
N ILE A 184 -16.22 -4.80 -9.04
CA ILE A 184 -16.90 -3.64 -8.44
C ILE A 184 -18.41 -3.87 -8.38
N ASP A 185 -19.02 -4.29 -9.49
CA ASP A 185 -20.47 -4.54 -9.55
C ASP A 185 -20.90 -5.61 -8.54
N SER A 186 -20.09 -6.68 -8.40
CA SER A 186 -20.35 -7.72 -7.41
C SER A 186 -20.32 -7.16 -5.99
N SER A 187 -19.32 -6.35 -5.65
CA SER A 187 -19.24 -5.69 -4.34
C SER A 187 -20.42 -4.74 -4.08
N ASN A 188 -20.81 -3.93 -5.06
CA ASN A 188 -21.95 -3.01 -4.93
C ASN A 188 -23.29 -3.74 -4.74
N SER A 189 -23.49 -4.85 -5.46
CA SER A 189 -24.71 -5.65 -5.36
C SER A 189 -24.89 -6.27 -3.96
N VAL A 190 -23.79 -6.68 -3.33
CA VAL A 190 -23.77 -7.21 -1.96
C VAL A 190 -24.12 -6.12 -0.95
N GLU A 191 -23.54 -4.92 -1.09
CA GLU A 191 -23.84 -3.78 -0.21
C GLU A 191 -25.32 -3.34 -0.30
N ASN A 192 -25.89 -3.29 -1.51
CA ASN A 192 -27.30 -2.93 -1.68
C ASN A 192 -28.25 -3.96 -1.06
N THR A 193 -27.91 -5.25 -1.12
CA THR A 193 -28.71 -6.32 -0.50
C THR A 193 -28.69 -6.24 1.03
N GLN A 194 -27.57 -5.81 1.62
CA GLN A 194 -27.44 -5.61 3.08
C GLN A 194 -28.18 -4.37 3.59
N LYS A 195 -28.41 -3.35 2.75
CA LYS A 195 -29.15 -2.12 3.12
C LYS A 195 -30.67 -2.28 3.14
N ILE A 196 -31.21 -3.35 2.55
CA ILE A 196 -32.67 -3.59 2.42
C ILE A 196 -33.21 -4.53 3.52
N ARG A 197 -32.33 -5.09 4.37
CA ARG A 197 -32.69 -5.93 5.52
C ARG A 197 -32.65 -5.13 6.81
#